data_AF-A0A1X1PKW6-F1
#
_entry.id   AF-A0A1X1PKW6-F1
#
_cell.length_a   1.000
_cell.length_b   1.000
_cell.length_c   1.000
_cell.angle_alpha   90.00
_cell.angle_beta   90.00
_cell.angle_gamma   90.00
#
_symmetry.space_group_name_H-M   'P 1'
#
loop_
_entity.id
_entity.type
_entity.pdbx_description
1 polymer ?
#
loop_
_entity_poly.entity_id
_entity_poly.type
_entity_poly.pdbx_seq_one_letter_code
_entity_poly.pdbx_strand_id
1 'polypeptide(L)'
;MTTDNRPDDSEHKLENLEAAVDHLHKSIESQSIAVGAAKGILFSLIETLGALIGDPDLPEHARSGYEALRDKASELRGGLDRH
;
A
#
# COMPACT_ATOMS: atom_id res chain seq x y z
N MET A 1 -42.97 33.23 -7.03
CA MET A 1 -41.97 32.47 -7.81
C MET A 1 -40.64 32.64 -7.09
N THR A 2 -40.36 31.78 -6.11
CA THR A 2 -39.04 31.72 -5.47
C THR A 2 -38.27 30.64 -6.20
N THR A 3 -37.29 31.02 -7.01
CA THR A 3 -36.34 30.11 -7.64
C THR A 3 -35.54 29.45 -6.53
N ASP A 4 -35.75 28.16 -6.35
CA ASP A 4 -35.00 27.30 -5.44
C ASP A 4 -33.54 27.24 -5.90
N ASN A 5 -32.69 28.06 -5.28
CA ASN A 5 -31.28 28.25 -5.61
C ASN A 5 -30.39 27.24 -4.87
N ARG A 6 -30.76 25.96 -4.89
CA ARG A 6 -29.87 24.90 -4.41
C ARG A 6 -28.76 24.71 -5.46
N PRO A 7 -27.48 24.76 -5.08
CA PRO A 7 -26.39 24.49 -6.01
C PRO A 7 -26.64 23.14 -6.68
N ASP A 8 -26.47 23.08 -8.00
CA ASP A 8 -26.81 21.91 -8.79
C ASP A 8 -25.91 20.74 -8.34
N ASP A 9 -26.52 19.71 -7.73
CA ASP A 9 -25.82 18.52 -7.20
C ASP A 9 -24.94 17.86 -8.28
N SER A 10 -25.28 18.06 -9.56
CA SER A 10 -24.53 17.55 -10.70
C SER A 10 -23.23 18.31 -10.96
N GLU A 11 -23.20 19.63 -10.73
CA GLU A 11 -21.98 20.44 -10.84
C GLU A 11 -20.96 20.00 -9.79
N HIS A 12 -21.39 19.88 -8.52
CA HIS A 12 -20.52 19.37 -7.46
C HIS A 12 -20.04 17.94 -7.70
N LYS A 13 -20.89 17.08 -8.28
CA LYS A 13 -20.50 15.72 -8.65
C LYS A 13 -19.42 15.70 -9.73
N LEU A 14 -19.51 16.59 -10.71
CA LEU A 14 -18.48 16.72 -11.76
C LEU A 14 -17.15 17.21 -11.18
N GLU A 15 -17.18 18.24 -10.34
CA GLU A 15 -15.99 18.77 -9.63
C GLU A 15 -15.28 17.67 -8.82
N ASN A 16 -16.05 16.85 -8.10
CA ASN A 16 -15.49 15.73 -7.33
C ASN A 16 -14.85 14.65 -8.21
N LEU A 17 -15.44 14.37 -9.38
CA LEU A 17 -14.90 13.39 -10.33
C LEU A 17 -13.61 13.89 -10.98
N GLU A 18 -13.55 15.17 -11.37
CA GLU A 18 -12.32 15.79 -11.90
C GLU A 18 -11.20 15.79 -10.85
N ALA A 19 -11.51 16.18 -9.61
CA ALA A 19 -10.55 16.13 -8.50
C ALA A 19 -10.03 14.71 -8.25
N ALA A 20 -10.88 13.68 -8.39
CA ALA A 20 -10.46 12.29 -8.26
C ALA A 20 -9.50 11.87 -9.38
N VAL A 21 -9.75 12.28 -10.63
CA VAL A 21 -8.87 12.01 -11.77
C VAL A 21 -7.51 12.70 -11.58
N ASP A 22 -7.49 13.96 -11.17
CA ASP A 22 -6.27 14.70 -10.86
C ASP A 22 -5.48 14.05 -9.73
N HIS A 23 -6.17 13.55 -8.70
CA HIS A 23 -5.54 12.84 -7.60
C HIS A 23 -4.90 11.54 -8.08
N LEU A 24 -5.56 10.78 -8.95
CA LEU A 24 -5.00 9.57 -9.55
C LEU A 24 -3.77 9.90 -10.40
N HIS A 25 -3.82 10.96 -11.21
CA HIS A 25 -2.70 11.39 -12.03
C HIS A 25 -1.47 11.72 -11.18
N LYS A 26 -1.65 12.56 -10.15
CA LYS A 26 -0.58 12.87 -9.17
C LYS A 26 -0.06 11.63 -8.44
N SER A 27 -0.95 10.68 -8.14
CA SER A 27 -0.57 9.44 -7.46
C SER A 27 0.28 8.52 -8.33
N ILE A 28 0.03 8.51 -9.65
CA ILE A 28 0.82 7.80 -10.65
C ILE A 28 2.18 8.48 -10.83
N GLU A 29 2.20 9.80 -11.02
CA GLU A 29 3.45 10.56 -11.21
C GLU A 29 4.39 10.43 -10.00
N SER A 30 3.83 10.51 -8.79
CA SER A 30 4.56 10.33 -7.53
C SER A 30 4.90 8.87 -7.20
N GLN A 31 4.46 7.90 -8.01
CA GLN A 31 4.59 6.46 -7.76
C GLN A 31 3.98 5.99 -6.41
N SER A 32 3.15 6.81 -5.77
CA SER A 32 2.57 6.51 -4.45
C SER A 32 1.72 5.23 -4.45
N ILE A 33 1.04 4.93 -5.56
CA ILE A 33 0.27 3.67 -5.72
C ILE A 33 1.23 2.47 -5.70
N ALA A 34 2.32 2.54 -6.45
CA ALA A 34 3.31 1.47 -6.52
C ALA A 34 4.02 1.26 -5.18
N VAL A 35 4.37 2.35 -4.49
CA VAL A 35 4.94 2.32 -3.13
C VAL A 35 3.95 1.68 -2.15
N GLY A 36 2.67 2.04 -2.20
CA GLY A 36 1.62 1.44 -1.38
C GLY A 36 1.46 -0.06 -1.62
N ALA A 37 1.41 -0.47 -2.89
CA ALA A 37 1.34 -1.88 -3.27
C ALA A 37 2.57 -2.66 -2.78
N ALA A 38 3.77 -2.10 -2.94
CA ALA A 38 5.02 -2.72 -2.46
C ALA A 38 5.03 -2.90 -0.93
N LYS A 39 4.55 -1.90 -0.16
CA LYS A 39 4.38 -2.02 1.29
C LYS A 39 3.44 -3.16 1.66
N GLY A 40 2.31 -3.29 0.97
CA GLY A 40 1.35 -4.37 1.18
C GLY A 40 1.94 -5.75 0.89
N ILE A 41 2.67 -5.90 -0.22
CA ILE A 41 3.36 -7.14 -0.58
C ILE A 41 4.41 -7.51 0.48
N LEU A 42 5.23 -6.55 0.91
CA LEU A 42 6.26 -6.77 1.92
C LEU A 42 5.66 -7.15 3.28
N PHE A 43 4.55 -6.54 3.67
CA PHE A 43 3.82 -6.94 4.87
C PHE A 43 3.41 -8.41 4.80
N SER A 44 2.70 -8.81 3.74
CA SER A 44 2.27 -10.19 3.55
C SER A 44 3.43 -11.19 3.53
N LEU A 45 4.56 -10.82 2.90
CA LEU A 45 5.75 -11.65 2.87
C LEU A 45 6.38 -11.82 4.26
N ILE A 46 6.53 -10.72 5.01
CA ILE A 46 7.11 -10.75 6.37
C ILE A 46 6.26 -11.61 7.30
N GLU A 47 4.92 -11.48 7.23
CA GLU A 47 4.00 -12.30 8.03
C GLU A 47 4.08 -13.78 7.65
N THR A 48 4.13 -14.08 6.34
CA THR A 48 4.26 -15.47 5.85
C THR A 48 5.56 -16.09 6.34
N LEU A 49 6.68 -15.37 6.25
CA LEU A 49 7.98 -15.83 6.77
C LEU A 49 7.95 -16.01 8.29
N GLY A 50 7.30 -15.09 9.02
CA GLY A 50 7.08 -15.22 10.46
C GLY A 50 6.32 -16.49 10.83
N ALA A 51 5.27 -16.82 10.08
CA ALA A 51 4.50 -18.05 10.28
C ALA A 51 5.34 -19.32 10.02
N LEU A 52 6.17 -19.32 8.96
CA LEU A 52 7.06 -20.44 8.67
C LEU A 52 8.14 -20.61 9.74
N ILE A 53 8.77 -19.51 10.19
CA ILE A 53 9.75 -19.53 11.29
C ILE A 53 9.07 -19.99 12.59
N GLY A 54 7.80 -19.69 12.81
CA GLY A 54 7.05 -20.13 13.99
C GLY A 54 6.83 -21.65 14.08
N ASP A 55 7.03 -22.40 12.99
CA ASP A 55 6.86 -23.84 12.97
C ASP A 55 7.97 -24.54 13.81
N PRO A 56 7.61 -25.28 14.88
CA PRO A 56 8.59 -26.00 15.71
C PRO A 56 9.29 -27.13 14.94
N ASP A 57 8.67 -27.66 13.87
CA ASP A 57 9.22 -28.76 13.07
C ASP A 57 10.15 -28.27 11.95
N LEU A 58 10.32 -26.95 11.80
CA LEU A 58 11.16 -26.37 10.75
C LEU A 58 12.65 -26.72 10.97
N PRO A 59 13.34 -27.33 9.97
CA PRO A 59 14.76 -27.63 10.06
C PRO A 59 15.61 -26.36 10.25
N GLU A 60 16.66 -26.47 11.08
CA GLU A 60 17.47 -25.31 11.47
C GLU A 60 18.09 -24.55 10.27
N HIS A 61 18.55 -25.27 9.25
CA HIS A 61 19.11 -24.64 8.04
C HIS A 61 18.06 -23.87 7.22
N ALA A 62 16.79 -24.29 7.27
CA ALA A 62 15.69 -23.59 6.62
C ALA A 62 15.24 -22.38 7.46
N ARG A 63 15.22 -22.53 8.80
CA ARG A 63 14.95 -21.46 9.76
C ARG A 63 15.87 -20.27 9.55
N SER A 64 17.19 -20.48 9.58
CA SER A 64 18.18 -19.40 9.36
C SER A 64 18.00 -18.73 8.00
N GLY A 65 17.62 -19.49 6.96
CA GLY A 65 17.34 -18.95 5.63
C GLY A 65 16.10 -18.05 5.60
N TYR A 66 15.01 -18.45 6.25
CA TYR A 66 13.78 -17.66 6.34
C TYR A 66 13.94 -16.43 7.23
N GLU A 67 14.70 -16.52 8.32
CA GLU A 67 15.06 -15.38 9.17
C GLU A 67 15.85 -14.34 8.37
N ALA A 68 16.90 -14.76 7.66
CA ALA A 68 17.68 -13.86 6.81
C ALA A 68 16.82 -13.20 5.70
N LEU A 69 15.84 -13.92 5.14
CA LEU A 69 14.92 -13.36 4.15
C LEU A 69 13.94 -12.37 4.78
N ARG A 70 13.44 -12.66 5.98
CA ARG A 70 12.54 -11.77 6.73
C ARG A 70 13.24 -10.47 7.10
N ASP A 71 14.51 -10.53 7.48
CA ASP A 71 15.33 -9.36 7.79
C ASP A 71 15.50 -8.49 6.55
N LYS A 72 15.87 -9.08 5.40
CA LYS A 72 15.97 -8.35 4.13
C LYS A 72 14.65 -7.71 3.70
N ALA A 73 13.53 -8.40 3.86
CA ALA A 73 12.21 -7.84 3.55
C ALA A 73 11.85 -6.68 4.49
N SER A 74 12.21 -6.78 5.77
CA SER A 74 11.99 -5.72 6.76
C SER A 74 12.85 -4.48 6.48
N GLU A 75 14.12 -4.68 6.07
CA GLU A 75 15.01 -3.60 5.63
C GLU A 75 14.46 -2.89 4.39
N LEU A 76 14.02 -3.65 3.39
CA LEU A 76 13.43 -3.10 2.16
C LEU A 76 12.17 -2.29 2.48
N ARG A 77 11.31 -2.79 3.38
CA ARG A 77 10.11 -2.05 3.84
C ARG A 77 10.50 -0.73 4.52
N GLY A 78 11.50 -0.75 5.40
CA GLY A 78 12.01 0.46 6.05
C GLY A 78 12.63 1.45 5.06
N GLY A 79 13.14 0.98 3.92
CA GLY A 79 13.56 1.83 2.80
C GLY A 79 12.39 2.59 2.14
N LEU A 80 11.24 1.94 1.97
CA LEU A 80 10.03 2.54 1.39
C LEU A 80 9.33 3.56 2.30
N ASP A 81 9.66 3.62 3.59
CA ASP A 81 9.15 4.65 4.51
C ASP A 81 10.04 5.91 4.55
N ARG A 82 11.24 5.86 3.94
CA ARG A 82 12.19 6.98 3.86
C ARG A 82 12.09 7.77 2.56
N HIS A 83 11.25 7.33 1.63
CA HIS A 83 11.00 7.96 0.32
C HIS A 83 9.53 8.37 0.23
#